data_AF-A0A1I3V9H6-F1
#
_entry.id   AF-A0A1I3V9H6-F1
#
_cell.length_a   1.000
_cell.length_b   1.000
_cell.length_c   1.000
_cell.angle_alpha   90.00
_cell.angle_beta   90.00
_cell.angle_gamma   90.00
#
_symmetry.space_group_name_H-M   'P 1'
#
loop_
_entity.id
_entity.type
_entity.pdbx_description
1 polymer ?
#
loop_
_entity_poly.entity_id
_entity_poly.type
_entity_poly.pdbx_seq_one_letter_code
_entity_poly.pdbx_strand_id
1 'polypeptide(L)'
;MTYLLINGIVWDFEKMELYHFRQAELFERLKSASAADPILCNEYAEQQFMNMALAYRYKAMAAKQYRNPFAAAHRSLLDDLRRGGYILYTRHGEATVGEDQPNLNFQDCMTLRNLSDEGRRQAIAYGETIRRLRIPVSLPVEASPFCRTIETATLAFGGENVQVDATGYDIYRLSGSLSPGEQSTILNKLGTVLGKQPPPGRNQIIIAHSFPAGVGLGQIPNLGTVVVKPNGFGNGYDLVDKLSLEELGGLADENRSL
;
A
#
# COMPACT_ATOMS: atom_id res chain seq x y z
N MET A 1 -7.83 -6.64 0.97
CA MET A 1 -7.65 -8.09 1.17
C MET A 1 -9.05 -8.70 1.04
N THR A 2 -9.38 -9.22 -0.14
CA THR A 2 -10.76 -9.15 -0.67
C THR A 2 -11.49 -10.51 -0.67
N TYR A 3 -10.85 -11.59 -0.22
CA TYR A 3 -11.44 -12.93 -0.28
C TYR A 3 -11.06 -13.79 0.91
N LEU A 4 -12.03 -14.57 1.39
CA LEU A 4 -11.84 -15.64 2.35
C LEU A 4 -12.18 -16.97 1.65
N LEU A 5 -11.27 -17.94 1.69
CA LEU A 5 -11.52 -19.29 1.17
C LEU A 5 -12.05 -20.15 2.31
N ILE A 6 -13.30 -20.59 2.20
CA ILE A 6 -13.90 -21.59 3.10
C ILE A 6 -14.52 -22.67 2.22
N ASN A 7 -14.12 -23.93 2.40
CA ASN A 7 -14.63 -25.11 1.67
C ASN A 7 -14.58 -24.97 0.13
N GLY A 8 -13.55 -24.32 -0.40
CA GLY A 8 -13.36 -24.15 -1.86
C GLY A 8 -14.25 -23.08 -2.50
N ILE A 9 -15.05 -22.35 -1.73
CA ILE A 9 -15.87 -21.24 -2.22
C ILE A 9 -15.16 -19.91 -1.95
N VAL A 10 -15.05 -19.08 -2.99
CA VAL A 10 -14.57 -17.70 -2.89
C VAL A 10 -15.71 -16.82 -2.38
N TRP A 11 -15.57 -16.33 -1.15
CA TRP A 11 -16.50 -15.39 -0.52
C TRP A 11 -16.08 -13.95 -0.80
N ASP A 12 -16.90 -13.24 -1.58
CA ASP A 12 -16.81 -11.79 -1.79
C ASP A 12 -17.84 -11.05 -0.91
N PHE A 13 -17.79 -9.71 -0.87
CA PHE A 13 -18.68 -8.93 0.00
C PHE A 13 -20.17 -9.10 -0.36
N GLU A 14 -20.51 -9.31 -1.62
CA GLU A 14 -21.91 -9.55 -2.05
C GLU A 14 -22.40 -10.92 -1.57
N LYS A 15 -21.60 -11.98 -1.67
CA LYS A 15 -21.93 -13.30 -1.14
C LYS A 15 -22.03 -13.30 0.38
N MET A 16 -21.16 -12.55 1.06
CA MET A 16 -21.22 -12.39 2.52
C MET A 16 -22.47 -11.61 2.94
N GLU A 17 -22.82 -10.53 2.24
CA GLU A 17 -24.08 -9.80 2.42
C GLU A 17 -25.29 -10.75 2.28
N LEU A 18 -25.38 -11.48 1.17
CA LEU A 18 -26.48 -12.41 0.90
C LEU A 18 -26.55 -13.57 1.90
N TYR A 19 -25.40 -14.07 2.36
CA TYR A 19 -25.36 -15.09 3.40
C TYR A 19 -25.95 -14.57 4.70
N HIS A 20 -25.51 -13.40 5.16
CA HIS A 20 -25.98 -12.84 6.42
C HIS A 20 -27.44 -12.37 6.36
N PHE A 21 -27.95 -11.89 5.22
CA PHE A 21 -29.38 -11.65 5.06
C PHE A 21 -30.20 -12.94 5.18
N ARG A 22 -29.77 -14.04 4.54
CA ARG A 22 -30.45 -15.33 4.66
C ARG A 22 -30.41 -15.90 6.08
N GLN A 23 -29.30 -15.73 6.79
CA GLN A 23 -29.22 -16.11 8.20
C GLN A 23 -30.15 -15.25 9.06
N ALA A 24 -30.22 -13.94 8.81
CA ALA A 24 -31.14 -13.06 9.55
C ALA A 24 -32.62 -13.49 9.34
N GLU A 25 -33.03 -13.82 8.11
CA GLU A 25 -34.37 -14.35 7.83
C GLU A 25 -34.64 -15.70 8.53
N LEU A 26 -33.64 -16.58 8.57
CA LEU A 26 -33.75 -17.86 9.29
C LEU A 26 -33.98 -17.61 10.78
N PHE A 27 -33.16 -16.76 11.41
CA PHE A 27 -33.30 -16.45 12.82
C PHE A 27 -34.57 -15.68 13.15
N GLU A 28 -35.10 -14.88 12.22
CA GLU A 28 -36.43 -14.27 12.36
C GLU A 28 -37.54 -15.33 12.45
N ARG A 29 -37.50 -16.35 11.59
CA ARG A 29 -38.46 -17.47 11.63
C ARG A 29 -38.32 -18.28 12.90
N LEU A 30 -37.09 -18.58 13.32
CA LEU A 30 -36.81 -19.32 14.55
C LEU A 30 -37.29 -18.55 15.78
N LYS A 31 -37.03 -17.24 15.85
CA LYS A 31 -37.53 -16.34 16.89
C LYS A 31 -39.06 -16.37 16.99
N SER A 32 -39.76 -16.26 15.86
CA SER A 32 -41.22 -16.34 15.84
C SER A 32 -41.74 -17.70 16.28
N ALA A 33 -41.08 -18.79 15.89
CA ALA A 33 -41.44 -20.15 16.30
C ALA A 33 -41.18 -20.42 17.79
N SER A 34 -40.22 -19.72 18.40
CA SER A 34 -39.88 -19.84 19.82
C SER A 34 -40.59 -18.81 20.71
N ALA A 35 -41.67 -18.16 20.27
CA ALA A 35 -42.33 -17.09 21.03
C ALA A 35 -42.83 -17.51 22.42
N ALA A 36 -43.07 -18.81 22.64
CA ALA A 36 -43.46 -19.37 23.94
C ALA A 36 -42.28 -19.66 24.90
N ASP A 37 -41.04 -19.55 24.42
CA ASP A 37 -39.81 -19.72 25.21
C ASP A 37 -39.00 -18.41 25.18
N PRO A 38 -39.10 -17.58 26.24
CA PRO A 38 -38.44 -16.27 26.27
C PRO A 38 -36.92 -16.32 26.17
N ILE A 39 -36.28 -17.39 26.66
CA ILE A 39 -34.80 -17.49 26.63
C ILE A 39 -34.37 -17.75 25.19
N LEU A 40 -34.98 -18.75 24.55
CA LEU A 40 -34.66 -19.12 23.18
C LEU A 40 -35.05 -18.02 22.18
N CYS A 41 -36.18 -17.33 22.43
CA CYS A 41 -36.60 -16.17 21.66
C CYS A 41 -35.57 -15.03 21.68
N ASN A 42 -35.01 -14.73 22.85
CA ASN A 42 -33.97 -13.69 22.98
C ASN A 42 -32.68 -14.09 22.27
N GLU A 43 -32.24 -15.35 22.40
CA GLU A 43 -31.04 -15.84 21.71
C GLU A 43 -31.17 -15.72 20.18
N TYR A 44 -32.31 -16.11 19.61
CA TYR A 44 -32.55 -15.95 18.18
C TYR A 44 -32.71 -14.48 17.76
N ALA A 45 -33.22 -13.61 18.64
CA ALA A 45 -33.26 -12.18 18.38
C ALA A 45 -31.85 -11.56 18.28
N GLU A 46 -30.91 -11.97 19.16
CA GLU A 46 -29.52 -11.53 19.11
C GLU A 46 -28.83 -12.02 17.83
N GLN A 47 -29.02 -13.28 17.45
CA GLN A 47 -28.45 -13.84 16.22
C GLN A 47 -29.01 -13.16 14.97
N GLN A 48 -30.31 -12.86 14.95
CA GLN A 48 -30.93 -12.07 13.88
C GLN A 48 -30.29 -10.69 13.79
N PHE A 49 -30.12 -9.98 14.91
CA PHE A 49 -29.52 -8.65 14.94
C PHE A 49 -28.07 -8.67 14.45
N MET A 50 -27.26 -9.61 14.93
CA MET A 50 -25.86 -9.73 14.53
C MET A 50 -25.70 -10.01 13.03
N ASN A 51 -26.50 -10.92 12.48
CA ASN A 51 -26.49 -11.21 11.05
C ASN A 51 -26.98 -10.01 10.23
N MET A 52 -28.00 -9.29 10.70
CA MET A 52 -28.46 -8.07 10.04
C MET A 52 -27.37 -6.99 10.01
N ALA A 53 -26.68 -6.77 11.13
CA ALA A 53 -25.57 -5.81 11.23
C ALA A 53 -24.39 -6.18 10.30
N LEU A 54 -24.04 -7.47 10.24
CA LEU A 54 -23.02 -7.97 9.31
C LEU A 54 -23.45 -7.81 7.85
N ALA A 55 -24.70 -8.08 7.51
CA ALA A 55 -25.24 -7.88 6.17
C ALA A 55 -25.12 -6.42 5.73
N TYR A 56 -25.54 -5.47 6.57
CA TYR A 56 -25.39 -4.04 6.27
C TYR A 56 -23.94 -3.57 6.19
N ARG A 57 -23.04 -4.13 7.02
CA ARG A 57 -21.61 -3.85 6.93
C ARG A 57 -21.04 -4.33 5.60
N TYR A 58 -21.35 -5.55 5.18
CA TYR A 58 -20.88 -6.08 3.90
C TYR A 58 -21.52 -5.36 2.70
N LYS A 59 -22.80 -4.98 2.80
CA LYS A 59 -23.46 -4.11 1.84
C LYS A 59 -22.77 -2.76 1.69
N ALA A 60 -22.36 -2.14 2.79
CA ALA A 60 -21.60 -0.89 2.75
C ALA A 60 -20.20 -1.08 2.14
N MET A 61 -19.54 -2.21 2.40
CA MET A 61 -18.26 -2.56 1.78
C MET A 61 -18.41 -2.82 0.28
N ALA A 62 -19.44 -3.54 -0.14
CA ALA A 62 -19.80 -3.75 -1.54
C ALA A 62 -20.16 -2.42 -2.22
N ALA A 63 -20.93 -1.54 -1.58
CA ALA A 63 -21.23 -0.20 -2.09
C ALA A 63 -20.00 0.71 -2.20
N LYS A 64 -19.02 0.58 -1.29
CA LYS A 64 -17.72 1.26 -1.38
C LYS A 64 -16.87 0.70 -2.52
N GLN A 65 -16.99 -0.60 -2.80
CA GLN A 65 -16.38 -1.25 -3.97
C GLN A 65 -17.10 -0.87 -5.29
N TYR A 66 -18.41 -0.62 -5.27
CA TYR A 66 -19.24 -0.17 -6.40
C TYR A 66 -19.30 1.34 -6.58
N ARG A 67 -18.60 2.11 -5.74
CA ARG A 67 -18.40 3.53 -5.99
C ARG A 67 -17.54 3.61 -7.24
N ASN A 68 -18.21 3.71 -8.38
CA ASN A 68 -17.60 3.78 -9.70
C ASN A 68 -16.54 4.89 -9.66
N PRO A 69 -15.23 4.56 -9.66
CA PRO A 69 -14.19 5.57 -9.67
C PRO A 69 -14.25 6.43 -10.94
N PHE A 70 -14.96 5.93 -11.97
CA PHE A 70 -15.09 6.55 -13.28
C PHE A 70 -16.17 7.66 -13.37
N ALA A 71 -16.89 7.98 -12.30
CA ALA A 71 -17.85 9.10 -12.31
C ALA A 71 -17.24 10.43 -11.85
N ALA A 72 -15.99 10.44 -11.37
CA ALA A 72 -15.19 11.65 -11.35
C ALA A 72 -14.52 11.77 -12.73
N ALA A 73 -14.76 12.87 -13.44
CA ALA A 73 -14.15 13.20 -14.74
C ALA A 73 -12.78 12.51 -14.92
N HIS A 74 -12.62 11.68 -15.96
CA HIS A 74 -11.41 10.90 -16.25
C HIS A 74 -10.18 11.81 -16.18
N ARG A 75 -9.58 11.90 -14.99
CA ARG A 75 -8.30 12.55 -14.76
C ARG A 75 -7.30 11.43 -14.79
N SER A 76 -6.31 11.55 -15.65
CA SER A 76 -5.21 10.59 -15.68
C SER A 76 -4.48 10.59 -14.34
N LEU A 77 -3.89 9.46 -13.99
CA LEU A 77 -3.02 9.34 -12.82
C LEU A 77 -1.93 10.43 -12.82
N LEU A 78 -1.42 10.79 -13.99
CA LEU A 78 -0.44 11.87 -14.13
C LEU A 78 -0.99 13.23 -13.66
N ASP A 79 -2.24 13.57 -13.98
CA ASP A 79 -2.84 14.83 -13.53
C ASP A 79 -3.06 14.85 -12.01
N ASP A 80 -3.38 13.69 -11.43
CA ASP A 80 -3.44 13.50 -9.98
C ASP A 80 -2.07 13.72 -9.34
N LEU A 81 -1.03 13.06 -9.85
CA LEU A 81 0.34 13.21 -9.36
C LEU A 81 0.85 14.65 -9.52
N ARG A 82 0.49 15.36 -10.60
CA ARG A 82 0.83 16.78 -10.80
C ARG A 82 0.18 17.73 -9.80
N ARG A 83 -1.01 17.38 -9.27
CA ARG A 83 -1.66 18.14 -8.20
C ARG A 83 -1.05 17.87 -6.81
N GLY A 84 -0.35 16.76 -6.64
CA GLY A 84 0.26 16.38 -5.37
C GLY A 84 -0.72 15.73 -4.38
N GLY A 85 -0.23 15.50 -3.17
CA GLY A 85 -0.97 14.82 -2.10
C GLY A 85 -0.92 13.30 -2.19
N TYR A 86 0.13 12.74 -2.79
CA TYR A 86 0.41 11.29 -2.83
C TYR A 86 1.79 11.00 -2.21
N ILE A 87 1.96 9.77 -1.75
CA ILE A 87 3.26 9.19 -1.43
C ILE A 87 3.63 8.27 -2.58
N LEU A 88 4.84 8.43 -3.11
CA LEU A 88 5.45 7.52 -4.06
C LEU A 88 6.46 6.66 -3.30
N TYR A 89 6.02 5.46 -2.93
CA TYR A 89 6.90 4.48 -2.31
C TYR A 89 7.61 3.71 -3.42
N THR A 90 8.93 3.81 -3.49
CA THR A 90 9.73 3.26 -4.58
C THR A 90 10.79 2.31 -4.05
N ARG A 91 10.90 1.12 -4.65
CA ARG A 91 12.03 0.23 -4.37
C ARG A 91 13.31 0.82 -4.96
N HIS A 92 14.43 0.67 -4.24
CA HIS A 92 15.76 0.99 -4.76
C HIS A 92 16.05 0.36 -6.14
N GLY A 93 17.07 0.89 -6.83
CA GLY A 93 17.54 0.34 -8.10
C GLY A 93 18.18 -1.03 -7.97
N GLU A 94 18.44 -1.67 -9.10
CA GLU A 94 19.10 -2.97 -9.08
C GLU A 94 20.39 -2.93 -8.23
N ALA A 95 20.50 -3.90 -7.32
CA ALA A 95 21.64 -3.98 -6.41
C ALA A 95 22.20 -5.41 -6.45
N THR A 96 23.29 -5.60 -7.16
CA THR A 96 23.96 -6.92 -7.33
C THR A 96 25.44 -6.87 -6.95
N VAL A 97 25.95 -5.73 -6.48
CA VAL A 97 27.34 -5.56 -6.08
C VAL A 97 27.49 -5.82 -4.59
N GLY A 98 28.28 -6.83 -4.22
CA GLY A 98 28.48 -7.24 -2.84
C GLY A 98 27.25 -7.91 -2.21
N GLU A 99 27.28 -8.07 -0.89
CA GLU A 99 26.23 -8.70 -0.10
C GLU A 99 26.05 -7.98 1.24
N ASP A 100 24.85 -8.08 1.83
CA ASP A 100 24.58 -7.52 3.15
C ASP A 100 25.21 -8.44 4.22
N GLN A 101 26.28 -7.98 4.89
CA GLN A 101 26.95 -8.74 5.94
C GLN A 101 26.07 -8.83 7.21
N PRO A 102 26.22 -9.88 8.06
CA PRO A 102 25.37 -10.07 9.24
C PRO A 102 25.35 -8.90 10.24
N ASN A 103 26.49 -8.21 10.39
CA ASN A 103 26.63 -7.03 11.24
C ASN A 103 26.53 -5.76 10.37
N LEU A 104 25.29 -5.40 10.00
CA LEU A 104 25.02 -4.25 9.14
C LEU A 104 25.63 -2.97 9.71
N ASN A 105 26.54 -2.35 8.96
CA ASN A 105 27.08 -1.02 9.26
C ASN A 105 26.67 -0.03 8.17
N PHE A 106 25.65 0.79 8.43
CA PHE A 106 25.13 1.77 7.47
C PHE A 106 26.10 2.92 7.15
N GLN A 107 27.20 3.06 7.92
CA GLN A 107 28.25 4.03 7.64
C GLN A 107 29.39 3.43 6.80
N ASP A 108 29.40 2.11 6.59
CA ASP A 108 30.39 1.42 5.78
C ASP A 108 29.72 0.59 4.69
N CYS A 109 29.59 1.21 3.51
CA CYS A 109 28.97 0.57 2.34
C CYS A 109 29.72 -0.67 1.85
N MET A 110 30.98 -0.91 2.27
CA MET A 110 31.70 -2.14 1.91
C MET A 110 31.10 -3.37 2.58
N THR A 111 30.32 -3.18 3.66
CA THR A 111 29.63 -4.25 4.39
C THR A 111 28.22 -4.54 3.85
N LEU A 112 27.78 -3.81 2.82
CA LEU A 112 26.41 -3.84 2.31
C LEU A 112 26.35 -4.21 0.82
N ARG A 113 25.21 -4.75 0.40
CA ARG A 113 24.88 -4.89 -1.02
C ARG A 113 24.50 -3.53 -1.60
N ASN A 114 25.20 -3.16 -2.67
CA ASN A 114 25.14 -1.85 -3.32
C ASN A 114 24.56 -1.93 -4.74
N LEU A 115 24.27 -0.75 -5.33
CA LEU A 115 23.74 -0.68 -6.69
C LEU A 115 24.74 -1.26 -7.71
N SER A 116 24.19 -1.92 -8.72
CA SER A 116 24.88 -2.20 -9.96
C SER A 116 24.93 -0.96 -10.84
N ASP A 117 25.74 -0.99 -11.91
CA ASP A 117 25.74 0.10 -12.89
C ASP A 117 24.40 0.25 -13.61
N GLU A 118 23.67 -0.86 -13.78
CA GLU A 118 22.28 -0.85 -14.23
C GLU A 118 21.39 -0.15 -13.20
N GLY A 119 21.50 -0.48 -11.90
CA GLY A 119 20.76 0.18 -10.84
C GLY A 119 21.02 1.69 -10.75
N ARG A 120 22.26 2.13 -11.00
CA ARG A 120 22.60 3.55 -11.09
C ARG A 120 21.92 4.22 -12.28
N ARG A 121 21.94 3.59 -13.46
CA ARG A 121 21.22 4.08 -14.65
C ARG A 121 19.72 4.18 -14.41
N GLN A 122 19.13 3.18 -13.75
CA GLN A 122 17.71 3.19 -13.37
C GLN A 122 17.37 4.35 -12.42
N ALA A 123 18.21 4.60 -11.40
CA ALA A 123 18.00 5.69 -10.45
C ALA A 123 18.02 7.07 -11.14
N ILE A 124 18.98 7.28 -12.04
CA ILE A 124 19.07 8.51 -12.85
C ILE A 124 17.80 8.66 -13.71
N ALA A 125 17.44 7.60 -14.46
CA ALA A 125 16.26 7.62 -15.33
C ALA A 125 14.94 7.85 -14.56
N TYR A 126 14.84 7.34 -13.34
CA TYR A 126 13.70 7.60 -12.45
C TYR A 126 13.60 9.09 -12.11
N GLY A 127 14.70 9.70 -11.65
CA GLY A 127 14.75 11.13 -11.37
C GLY A 127 14.43 11.99 -12.59
N GLU A 128 14.96 11.66 -13.76
CA GLU A 128 14.66 12.34 -15.02
C GLU A 128 13.19 12.21 -15.40
N THR A 129 12.60 11.03 -15.22
CA THR A 129 11.19 10.76 -15.51
C THR A 129 10.27 11.59 -14.61
N ILE A 130 10.51 11.63 -13.30
CA ILE A 130 9.74 12.46 -12.36
C ILE A 130 9.77 13.94 -12.79
N ARG A 131 10.95 14.46 -13.19
CA ARG A 131 11.10 15.85 -13.68
C ARG A 131 10.40 16.07 -15.01
N ARG A 132 10.58 15.18 -15.99
CA ARG A 132 9.95 15.24 -17.32
C ARG A 132 8.43 15.28 -17.22
N LEU A 133 7.86 14.46 -16.33
CA LEU A 133 6.43 14.39 -16.07
C LEU A 133 5.88 15.59 -15.31
N ARG A 134 6.75 16.45 -14.76
CA ARG A 134 6.41 17.63 -13.94
C ARG A 134 5.65 17.25 -12.66
N ILE A 135 6.01 16.14 -12.05
CA ILE A 135 5.45 15.71 -10.77
C ILE A 135 6.12 16.53 -9.66
N PRO A 136 5.38 17.37 -8.90
CA PRO A 136 5.97 18.17 -7.83
C PRO A 136 6.34 17.25 -6.65
N VAL A 137 7.62 17.26 -6.27
CA VAL A 137 8.16 16.45 -5.17
C VAL A 137 8.47 17.34 -3.98
N SER A 138 8.10 16.90 -2.78
CA SER A 138 8.54 17.46 -1.51
C SER A 138 9.98 17.05 -1.25
N LEU A 139 10.83 18.03 -0.94
CA LEU A 139 12.23 17.79 -0.56
C LEU A 139 12.41 18.11 0.93
N PRO A 140 13.23 17.34 1.66
CA PRO A 140 14.00 16.19 1.17
C PRO A 140 13.14 14.95 0.88
N VAL A 141 13.63 14.08 -0.02
CA VAL A 141 13.07 12.73 -0.21
C VAL A 141 13.58 11.82 0.90
N GLU A 142 12.76 10.84 1.30
CA GLU A 142 13.13 9.90 2.36
C GLU A 142 13.84 8.69 1.75
N ALA A 143 14.91 8.23 2.40
CA ALA A 143 15.63 7.01 2.02
C ALA A 143 15.84 6.10 3.23
N SER A 144 15.71 4.79 3.02
CA SER A 144 16.20 3.80 3.98
C SER A 144 17.72 3.96 4.22
N PRO A 145 18.26 3.56 5.39
CA PRO A 145 19.68 3.74 5.71
C PRO A 145 20.65 2.88 4.89
N PHE A 146 20.18 1.97 4.03
CA PHE A 146 21.07 1.17 3.18
C PHE A 146 21.74 2.03 2.09
N CYS A 147 23.02 1.79 1.81
CA CYS A 147 23.74 2.56 0.81
C CYS A 147 23.07 2.53 -0.57
N ARG A 148 22.52 1.39 -0.99
CA ARG A 148 21.75 1.29 -2.25
C ARG A 148 20.51 2.19 -2.32
N THR A 149 19.80 2.42 -1.20
CA THR A 149 18.62 3.30 -1.17
C THR A 149 19.04 4.76 -1.14
N ILE A 150 20.09 5.10 -0.38
CA ILE A 150 20.66 6.45 -0.33
C ILE A 150 21.25 6.84 -1.69
N GLU A 151 22.01 5.95 -2.33
CA GLU A 151 22.60 6.16 -3.66
C GLU A 151 21.50 6.32 -4.72
N THR A 152 20.44 5.50 -4.67
CA THR A 152 19.28 5.65 -5.57
C THR A 152 18.65 7.04 -5.42
N ALA A 153 18.39 7.47 -4.17
CA ALA A 153 17.79 8.78 -3.90
C ALA A 153 18.71 9.94 -4.33
N THR A 154 20.01 9.82 -4.06
CA THR A 154 21.03 10.81 -4.41
C THR A 154 21.12 10.99 -5.92
N LEU A 155 21.22 9.89 -6.68
CA LEU A 155 21.28 9.94 -8.14
C LEU A 155 20.00 10.50 -8.75
N ALA A 156 18.84 10.22 -8.16
CA ALA A 156 17.57 10.71 -8.65
C ALA A 156 17.31 12.19 -8.31
N PHE A 157 17.68 12.67 -7.12
CA PHE A 157 17.21 13.95 -6.57
C PHE A 157 18.32 14.93 -6.11
N GLY A 158 19.58 14.52 -6.11
CA GLY A 158 20.69 15.29 -5.53
C GLY A 158 20.89 14.98 -4.04
N GLY A 159 22.14 14.84 -3.60
CA GLY A 159 22.46 14.37 -2.25
C GLY A 159 22.01 15.31 -1.13
N GLU A 160 22.01 16.62 -1.38
CA GLU A 160 21.51 17.64 -0.46
C GLU A 160 19.99 17.56 -0.23
N ASN A 161 19.29 16.81 -1.08
CA ASN A 161 17.84 16.65 -1.05
C ASN A 161 17.40 15.29 -0.50
N VAL A 162 18.30 14.55 0.18
CA VAL A 162 18.01 13.23 0.75
C VAL A 162 18.02 13.30 2.28
N GLN A 163 16.98 12.75 2.89
CA GLN A 163 16.89 12.52 4.32
C GLN A 163 16.83 11.02 4.61
N VAL A 164 17.71 10.54 5.47
CA VAL A 164 17.72 9.14 5.90
C VAL A 164 16.70 8.92 7.01
N ASP A 165 15.83 7.92 6.86
CA ASP A 165 14.86 7.49 7.87
C ASP A 165 15.11 6.04 8.28
N ALA A 166 15.37 5.83 9.58
CA ALA A 166 15.63 4.52 10.17
C ALA A 166 14.48 3.52 10.01
N THR A 167 13.24 3.98 9.79
CA THR A 167 12.08 3.14 9.50
C THR A 167 12.29 2.29 8.24
N GLY A 168 13.11 2.75 7.31
CA GLY A 168 13.50 1.97 6.15
C GLY A 168 14.26 0.67 6.49
N TYR A 169 14.88 0.56 7.66
CA TYR A 169 15.49 -0.69 8.14
C TYR A 169 14.41 -1.68 8.63
N ASP A 170 13.40 -1.20 9.34
CA ASP A 170 12.27 -2.04 9.77
C ASP A 170 11.59 -2.69 8.57
N ILE A 171 11.38 -1.92 7.49
CA ILE A 171 10.81 -2.41 6.23
C ILE A 171 11.68 -3.51 5.61
N TYR A 172 13.01 -3.34 5.59
CA TYR A 172 13.93 -4.36 5.09
C TYR A 172 13.78 -5.68 5.85
N ARG A 173 13.66 -5.62 7.19
CA ARG A 173 13.52 -6.81 8.05
C ARG A 173 12.29 -7.65 7.74
N LEU A 174 11.25 -7.09 7.12
CA LEU A 174 10.05 -7.86 6.70
C LEU A 174 10.35 -8.99 5.72
N SER A 175 11.50 -8.95 5.03
CA SER A 175 11.94 -10.03 4.14
C SER A 175 12.74 -11.12 4.86
N GLY A 176 13.04 -10.94 6.14
CA GLY A 176 13.72 -11.92 6.99
C GLY A 176 12.76 -12.70 7.88
N SER A 177 13.33 -13.49 8.80
CA SER A 177 12.56 -14.23 9.81
C SER A 177 12.18 -13.32 10.97
N LEU A 178 10.88 -13.07 11.14
CA LEU A 178 10.33 -12.28 12.23
C LEU A 178 9.23 -13.04 12.95
N SER A 179 9.02 -12.72 14.23
CA SER A 179 7.81 -13.17 14.93
C SER A 179 6.56 -12.43 14.38
N PRO A 180 5.35 -13.01 14.51
CA PRO A 180 4.12 -12.34 14.09
C PRO A 180 3.90 -10.96 14.75
N GLY A 181 4.32 -10.81 16.01
CA GLY A 181 4.22 -9.55 16.75
C GLY A 181 5.15 -8.46 16.22
N GLU A 182 6.41 -8.81 15.89
CA GLU A 182 7.34 -7.88 15.26
C GLU A 182 6.86 -7.47 13.86
N GLN A 183 6.43 -8.44 13.04
CA GLN A 183 5.88 -8.16 11.72
C GLN A 183 4.68 -7.21 11.81
N SER A 184 3.76 -7.46 12.74
CA SER A 184 2.59 -6.60 12.95
C SER A 184 3.00 -5.18 13.39
N THR A 185 4.00 -5.07 14.26
CA THR A 185 4.53 -3.77 14.72
C THR A 185 5.10 -2.96 13.56
N ILE A 186 5.92 -3.59 12.71
CA ILE A 186 6.52 -2.94 11.53
C ILE A 186 5.44 -2.52 10.54
N LEU A 187 4.44 -3.37 10.28
CA LEU A 187 3.33 -3.04 9.36
C LEU A 187 2.44 -1.91 9.88
N ASN A 188 2.21 -1.84 11.19
CA ASN A 188 1.48 -0.72 11.80
C ASN A 188 2.25 0.60 11.67
N LYS A 189 3.58 0.56 11.87
CA LYS A 189 4.46 1.73 11.67
C LYS A 189 4.47 2.16 10.20
N LEU A 190 4.58 1.22 9.26
CA LEU A 190 4.46 1.49 7.83
C LEU A 190 3.12 2.16 7.50
N GLY A 191 2.02 1.67 8.06
CA GLY A 191 0.71 2.29 7.84
C GLY A 191 0.60 3.72 8.38
N THR A 192 1.29 4.02 9.47
CA THR A 192 1.39 5.39 10.00
C THR A 192 2.19 6.30 9.06
N VAL A 193 3.33 5.82 8.54
CA VAL A 193 4.15 6.55 7.56
C VAL A 193 3.35 6.82 6.27
N LEU A 194 2.70 5.79 5.73
CA LEU A 194 1.91 5.89 4.49
C LEU A 194 0.60 6.67 4.66
N GLY A 195 0.11 6.84 5.89
CA GLY A 195 -1.05 7.67 6.21
C GLY A 195 -0.72 9.16 6.43
N LYS A 196 0.57 9.54 6.46
CA LYS A 196 1.00 10.92 6.66
C LYS A 196 0.78 11.74 5.39
N GLN A 197 0.06 12.85 5.49
CA GLN A 197 -0.17 13.73 4.35
C GLN A 197 1.13 14.47 3.95
N PRO A 198 1.52 14.44 2.66
CA PRO A 198 2.56 15.32 2.13
C PRO A 198 2.16 16.79 2.22
N PRO A 199 3.12 17.73 2.09
CA PRO A 199 2.80 19.14 1.95
C PRO A 199 1.80 19.40 0.81
N PRO A 200 0.87 20.36 0.97
CA PRO A 200 -0.11 20.69 -0.07
C PRO A 200 0.55 20.96 -1.42
N GLY A 201 0.01 20.39 -2.49
CA GLY A 201 0.53 20.58 -3.85
C GLY A 201 1.78 19.77 -4.19
N ARG A 202 2.29 18.93 -3.27
CA ARG A 202 3.51 18.13 -3.47
C ARG A 202 3.28 16.65 -3.16
N ASN A 203 4.12 15.80 -3.72
CA ASN A 203 4.17 14.38 -3.40
C ASN A 203 5.38 14.09 -2.52
N GLN A 204 5.26 13.17 -1.57
CA GLN A 204 6.42 12.66 -0.83
C GLN A 204 7.00 11.46 -1.58
N ILE A 205 8.32 11.37 -1.68
CA ILE A 205 9.00 10.18 -2.21
C ILE A 205 9.70 9.46 -1.06
N ILE A 206 9.55 8.15 -1.03
CA ILE A 206 10.22 7.24 -0.08
C ILE A 206 10.95 6.16 -0.89
N ILE A 207 12.27 6.17 -0.85
CA ILE A 207 13.12 5.16 -1.50
C ILE A 207 13.51 4.09 -0.48
N ALA A 208 12.95 2.88 -0.63
CA ALA A 208 13.11 1.79 0.32
C ALA A 208 13.19 0.42 -0.40
N HIS A 209 12.61 -0.63 0.19
CA HIS A 209 12.80 -2.03 -0.22
C HIS A 209 11.51 -2.65 -0.78
N SER A 210 11.65 -3.81 -1.42
CA SER A 210 10.49 -4.66 -1.75
C SER A 210 9.92 -5.32 -0.50
N PHE A 211 8.72 -5.91 -0.62
CA PHE A 211 8.12 -6.78 0.38
C PHE A 211 8.01 -8.22 -0.14
N PRO A 212 7.88 -9.22 0.75
CA PRO A 212 7.41 -10.54 0.39
C PRO A 212 5.99 -10.52 -0.20
N ALA A 213 5.63 -11.57 -0.94
CA ALA A 213 4.27 -11.74 -1.43
C ALA A 213 3.26 -11.80 -0.28
N GLY A 214 2.15 -11.08 -0.40
CA GLY A 214 1.10 -11.02 0.64
C GLY A 214 1.42 -10.17 1.86
N VAL A 215 2.58 -9.50 1.91
CA VAL A 215 3.00 -8.63 3.02
C VAL A 215 3.12 -7.19 2.56
N GLY A 216 2.64 -6.23 3.36
CA GLY A 216 2.80 -4.80 3.10
C GLY A 216 2.31 -4.39 1.70
N LEU A 217 3.20 -3.81 0.90
CA LEU A 217 2.91 -3.36 -0.47
C LEU A 217 3.14 -4.46 -1.54
N GLY A 218 3.44 -5.68 -1.12
CA GLY A 218 3.80 -6.82 -1.97
C GLY A 218 5.12 -6.62 -2.71
N GLN A 219 5.43 -7.53 -3.64
CA GLN A 219 6.69 -7.51 -4.39
C GLN A 219 6.76 -6.34 -5.38
N ILE A 220 7.82 -5.55 -5.33
CA ILE A 220 8.00 -4.36 -6.17
C ILE A 220 9.26 -4.59 -7.03
N PRO A 221 9.22 -4.39 -8.37
CA PRO A 221 10.42 -4.49 -9.21
C PRO A 221 11.40 -3.35 -8.90
N ASN A 222 12.64 -3.40 -9.41
CA ASN A 222 13.62 -2.31 -9.22
C ASN A 222 13.05 -0.99 -9.77
N LEU A 223 13.12 0.10 -8.99
CA LEU A 223 12.46 1.39 -9.26
C LEU A 223 10.93 1.32 -9.45
N GLY A 224 10.31 0.16 -9.19
CA GLY A 224 8.87 0.05 -9.12
C GLY A 224 8.34 0.98 -8.03
N THR A 225 7.26 1.69 -8.35
CA THR A 225 6.69 2.76 -7.54
C THR A 225 5.23 2.47 -7.25
N VAL A 226 4.91 2.37 -5.97
CA VAL A 226 3.55 2.25 -5.48
C VAL A 226 3.04 3.66 -5.19
N VAL A 227 1.94 4.04 -5.85
CA VAL A 227 1.26 5.31 -5.64
C VAL A 227 0.27 5.14 -4.49
N VAL A 228 0.48 5.89 -3.42
CA VAL A 228 -0.30 5.81 -2.20
C VAL A 228 -1.04 7.12 -1.96
N LYS A 229 -2.34 7.04 -1.65
CA LYS A 229 -3.15 8.18 -1.22
C LYS A 229 -3.34 8.13 0.30
N PRO A 230 -2.74 9.05 1.06
CA PRO A 230 -3.00 9.15 2.49
C PRO A 230 -4.42 9.66 2.76
N ASN A 231 -5.14 9.01 3.68
CA ASN A 231 -6.50 9.39 4.07
C ASN A 231 -6.54 10.35 5.28
N GLY A 232 -5.36 10.84 5.70
CA GLY A 232 -5.19 11.66 6.89
C GLY A 232 -4.78 10.84 8.12
N PHE A 233 -4.31 11.56 9.15
CA PHE A 233 -3.78 10.94 10.36
C PHE A 233 -4.84 10.01 11.02
N GLY A 234 -4.46 8.75 11.26
CA GLY A 234 -5.35 7.74 11.85
C GLY A 234 -6.35 7.08 10.89
N ASN A 235 -6.50 7.60 9.66
CA ASN A 235 -7.46 7.07 8.67
C ASN A 235 -6.84 6.10 7.66
N GLY A 236 -5.55 5.80 7.80
CA GLY A 236 -4.80 4.91 6.91
C GLY A 236 -4.52 5.55 5.54
N TYR A 237 -4.49 4.70 4.51
CA TYR A 237 -4.14 5.08 3.14
C TYR A 237 -4.80 4.12 2.15
N ASP A 238 -4.94 4.56 0.90
CA ASP A 238 -5.37 3.75 -0.23
C ASP A 238 -4.20 3.52 -1.20
N LEU A 239 -4.13 2.32 -1.78
CA LEU A 239 -3.23 2.02 -2.90
C LEU A 239 -3.93 2.43 -4.19
N VAL A 240 -3.35 3.39 -4.90
CA VAL A 240 -3.93 3.95 -6.12
C VAL A 240 -3.43 3.17 -7.32
N ASP A 241 -2.12 2.94 -7.39
CA ASP A 241 -1.49 2.22 -8.49
C ASP A 241 -0.13 1.64 -8.08
N LYS A 242 0.42 0.76 -8.92
CA LYS A 242 1.74 0.18 -8.79
C LYS A 242 2.38 0.05 -10.17
N LEU A 243 3.36 0.90 -10.40
CA LEU A 243 4.01 1.08 -11.70
C LEU A 243 5.43 0.53 -11.67
N SER A 244 5.86 -0.14 -12.71
CA SER A 244 7.26 -0.29 -13.06
C SER A 244 7.88 1.05 -13.46
N LEU A 245 9.22 1.11 -13.58
CA LEU A 245 9.90 2.30 -14.09
C LEU A 245 9.47 2.66 -15.52
N GLU A 246 9.21 1.64 -16.34
CA GLU A 246 8.75 1.80 -17.73
C GLU A 246 7.33 2.37 -17.79
N GLU A 247 6.38 1.78 -17.05
CA GLU A 247 4.99 2.26 -16.98
C GLU A 247 4.92 3.70 -16.43
N LEU A 248 5.71 4.01 -15.39
CA LEU A 248 5.83 5.39 -14.91
C LEU A 248 6.31 6.33 -16.02
N GLY A 249 7.29 5.89 -16.82
CA GLY A 249 7.80 6.64 -17.96
C GLY A 249 6.74 6.94 -19.04
N GLY A 250 5.80 6.00 -19.22
CA GLY A 250 4.73 6.03 -20.23
C GLY A 250 3.47 6.81 -19.82
N LEU A 251 3.35 7.31 -18.58
CA LEU A 251 2.15 8.05 -18.14
C LEU A 251 1.80 9.30 -18.98
N ALA A 252 2.76 9.85 -19.73
CA ALA A 252 2.52 10.98 -20.62
C ALA A 252 1.79 10.56 -21.92
N ASP A 253 1.92 9.31 -22.33
CA ASP A 253 1.40 8.80 -23.60
C ASP A 253 -0.06 8.32 -23.47
N GLU A 254 -0.46 7.88 -22.28
CA GLU A 254 -1.85 7.58 -21.95
C GLU A 254 -2.76 8.82 -22.06
N ASN A 255 -2.23 10.01 -21.80
CA ASN A 255 -2.94 11.29 -21.94
C ASN A 255 -3.12 11.74 -23.40
N ARG A 256 -2.45 11.11 -24.37
CA ARG A 256 -2.53 11.48 -25.80
C ARG A 256 -3.52 10.61 -26.58
N SER A 257 -4.10 9.60 -25.95
CA SER A 257 -4.96 8.60 -26.60
C SER A 257 -6.46 8.90 -26.44
N LEU A 258 -6.81 10.12 -26.02
CA LEU A 258 -8.19 10.63 -25.89
C LEU A 258 -8.37 11.92 -26.69
#